data_AF-A0A436EJ02-F1
#
_entry.id   AF-A0A436EJ02-F1
#
_cell.length_a   1.000
_cell.length_b   1.000
_cell.length_c   1.000
_cell.angle_alpha   90.00
_cell.angle_beta   90.00
_cell.angle_gamma   90.00
#
_symmetry.space_group_name_H-M   'P 1'
#
loop_
_entity.id
_entity.type
_entity.pdbx_description
1 polymer ?
#
loop_
_entity_poly.entity_id
_entity_poly.type
_entity_poly.pdbx_seq_one_letter_code
_entity_poly.pdbx_strand_id
1 'polypeptide(L)'
;MAAVDRAALEAGLRVGMPATKAQALVQGLAVMDAEPEADAQALDRLALWALRRYAPIVAAEPPDGLVMDTTGADHLHGGERLMLADMVEHLGKVGFSARAAIADSWGAAHAVARYVKQTVSVVAVNATQDAILPLPIAALRLPDAIVRGLRVLGFDRVGELLQQPRAPLTLRFGPELGRRLDQAAGRLAEPIEPVRSADVVEVQRAFGEPIGAAETIARYVGKLVQALCVDLETKGLGARRLDLL
;
A
#
# COMPACT_ATOMS: atom_id res chain seq x y z
N MET A 1 -24.31 -6.27 2.77
CA MET A 1 -23.11 -6.65 3.53
C MET A 1 -21.92 -5.89 2.97
N ALA A 2 -21.40 -4.91 3.71
CA ALA A 2 -20.21 -4.15 3.33
C ALA A 2 -18.92 -4.95 3.65
N ALA A 3 -18.91 -5.66 4.77
CA ALA A 3 -17.88 -6.61 5.16
C ALA A 3 -18.54 -7.91 5.70
N VAL A 4 -17.76 -8.98 5.77
CA VAL A 4 -18.15 -10.26 6.39
C VAL A 4 -16.93 -10.85 7.08
N ASP A 5 -17.11 -11.41 8.26
CA ASP A 5 -16.04 -12.13 8.96
C ASP A 5 -15.80 -13.52 8.36
N ARG A 6 -14.81 -14.24 8.90
CA ARG A 6 -14.45 -15.57 8.43
C ARG A 6 -15.58 -16.60 8.64
N ALA A 7 -16.27 -16.56 9.77
CA ALA A 7 -17.34 -17.50 10.07
C ALA A 7 -18.53 -17.32 9.11
N ALA A 8 -18.88 -16.06 8.82
CA ALA A 8 -19.89 -15.70 7.83
C ALA A 8 -19.50 -16.15 6.41
N LEU A 9 -18.23 -16.01 6.02
CA LEU A 9 -17.73 -16.50 4.73
C LEU A 9 -17.85 -18.03 4.61
N GLU A 10 -17.48 -18.76 5.68
CA GLU A 10 -17.59 -20.22 5.77
C GLU A 10 -19.07 -20.67 5.74
N ALA A 11 -19.98 -19.87 6.29
CA ALA A 11 -21.43 -20.06 6.20
C ALA A 11 -22.04 -19.66 4.84
N GLY A 12 -21.22 -19.22 3.87
CA GLY A 12 -21.67 -18.91 2.51
C GLY A 12 -22.11 -17.45 2.27
N LEU A 13 -21.97 -16.58 3.27
CA LEU A 13 -22.19 -15.15 3.09
C LEU A 13 -21.06 -14.52 2.27
N ARG A 14 -21.35 -13.42 1.58
CA ARG A 14 -20.40 -12.72 0.70
C ARG A 14 -20.59 -11.21 0.81
N VAL A 15 -19.50 -10.46 0.61
CA VAL A 15 -19.57 -8.99 0.44
C VAL A 15 -20.48 -8.66 -0.75
N GLY A 16 -21.27 -7.59 -0.63
CA GLY A 16 -22.27 -7.17 -1.62
C GLY A 16 -23.61 -7.90 -1.52
N MET A 17 -23.73 -8.96 -0.71
CA MET A 17 -25.01 -9.63 -0.47
C MET A 17 -25.99 -8.70 0.26
N PRO A 18 -27.29 -8.63 -0.13
CA PRO A 18 -28.31 -7.92 0.64
C PRO A 18 -28.42 -8.45 2.07
N ALA A 19 -28.56 -7.58 3.08
CA ALA A 19 -28.60 -7.98 4.48
C ALA A 19 -29.76 -8.94 4.78
N THR A 20 -30.93 -8.69 4.17
CA THR A 20 -32.12 -9.56 4.28
C THR A 20 -31.86 -10.97 3.79
N LYS A 21 -31.12 -11.11 2.68
CA LYS A 21 -30.70 -12.42 2.15
C LYS A 21 -29.71 -13.10 3.09
N ALA A 22 -28.77 -12.36 3.66
CA ALA A 22 -27.79 -12.91 4.59
C ALA A 22 -28.46 -13.45 5.88
N GLN A 23 -29.40 -12.70 6.45
CA GLN A 23 -30.17 -13.12 7.63
C GLN A 23 -31.07 -14.35 7.37
N ALA A 24 -31.57 -14.51 6.14
CA ALA A 24 -32.33 -15.70 5.75
C ALA A 24 -31.44 -16.96 5.65
N LEU A 25 -30.17 -16.80 5.27
CA LEU A 25 -29.20 -17.91 5.15
C LEU A 25 -28.64 -18.34 6.51
N VAL A 26 -28.45 -17.39 7.43
CA VAL A 26 -27.84 -17.64 8.74
C VAL A 26 -28.76 -17.10 9.83
N GLN A 27 -29.43 -18.00 10.54
CA GLN A 27 -30.23 -17.63 11.71
C GLN A 27 -29.34 -17.09 12.83
N GLY A 28 -29.77 -16.01 13.49
CA GLY A 28 -29.01 -15.37 14.55
C GLY A 28 -27.79 -14.56 14.06
N LEU A 29 -27.71 -14.25 12.76
CA LEU A 29 -26.65 -13.42 12.21
C LEU A 29 -26.57 -12.07 12.91
N ALA A 30 -25.43 -11.78 13.55
CA ALA A 30 -25.12 -10.45 14.05
C ALA A 30 -24.88 -9.50 12.87
N VAL A 31 -25.65 -8.43 12.80
CA VAL A 31 -25.52 -7.38 11.78
C VAL A 31 -25.21 -6.09 12.52
N MET A 32 -24.15 -5.41 12.08
CA MET A 32 -23.73 -4.12 12.59
C MET A 32 -23.80 -3.11 11.44
N ASP A 33 -24.15 -1.87 11.77
CA ASP A 33 -24.07 -0.78 10.80
C ASP A 33 -22.61 -0.50 10.46
N ALA A 34 -22.34 -0.22 9.19
CA ALA A 34 -21.00 0.17 8.76
C ALA A 34 -20.75 1.62 9.20
N GLU A 35 -19.54 1.91 9.67
CA GLU A 35 -19.08 3.25 10.03
C GLU A 35 -17.86 3.63 9.17
N PRO A 36 -18.04 3.94 7.87
CA PRO A 36 -16.94 4.15 6.93
C PRO A 36 -15.97 5.26 7.36
N GLU A 37 -16.48 6.32 7.98
CA GLU A 37 -15.67 7.41 8.51
C GLU A 37 -14.80 6.96 9.69
N ALA A 38 -15.32 6.09 10.56
CA ALA A 38 -14.57 5.54 11.68
C ALA A 38 -13.48 4.56 11.19
N ASP A 39 -13.80 3.75 10.18
CA ASP A 39 -12.85 2.84 9.52
C ASP A 39 -11.71 3.62 8.85
N ALA A 40 -12.03 4.69 8.13
CA ALA A 40 -11.03 5.56 7.50
C ALA A 40 -10.09 6.19 8.54
N GLN A 41 -10.65 6.73 9.63
CA GLN A 41 -9.85 7.27 10.73
C GLN A 41 -8.99 6.21 11.43
N ALA A 42 -9.47 4.97 11.54
CA ALA A 42 -8.68 3.86 12.06
C ALA A 42 -7.51 3.52 11.14
N LEU A 43 -7.72 3.54 9.82
CA LEU A 43 -6.68 3.34 8.84
C LEU A 43 -5.60 4.42 8.90
N ASP A 44 -5.98 5.68 9.07
CA ASP A 44 -5.03 6.80 9.24
C ASP A 44 -4.16 6.61 10.50
N ARG A 45 -4.75 6.14 11.61
CA ARG A 45 -4.00 5.80 12.83
C ARG A 45 -3.02 4.65 12.61
N LEU A 46 -3.41 3.63 11.82
CA LEU A 46 -2.51 2.54 11.45
C LEU A 46 -1.36 3.02 10.56
N ALA A 47 -1.61 3.94 9.64
CA ALA A 47 -0.57 4.56 8.82
C ALA A 47 0.43 5.32 9.69
N LEU A 48 -0.04 6.11 10.66
CA LEU A 48 0.82 6.82 11.62
C LEU A 48 1.62 5.88 12.53
N TRP A 49 1.02 4.76 12.95
CA TRP A 49 1.73 3.72 13.70
C TRP A 49 2.86 3.11 12.88
N ALA A 50 2.59 2.77 11.62
CA ALA A 50 3.59 2.19 10.72
C ALA A 50 4.71 3.19 10.38
N LEU A 51 4.37 4.47 10.18
CA LEU A 51 5.32 5.57 9.97
C LEU A 51 6.35 5.64 11.11
N ARG A 52 5.90 5.52 12.36
CA ARG A 52 6.78 5.63 13.54
C ARG A 52 7.69 4.42 13.74
N ARG A 53 7.32 3.25 13.22
CA ARG A 53 7.96 1.98 13.56
C ARG A 53 8.79 1.38 12.44
N TYR A 54 8.33 1.47 11.20
CA TYR A 54 8.87 0.68 10.10
C TYR A 54 9.55 1.51 9.03
N ALA A 55 8.88 2.55 8.52
CA ALA A 55 9.34 3.28 7.35
C ALA A 55 9.00 4.76 7.43
N PRO A 56 9.85 5.65 6.91
CA PRO A 56 9.62 7.09 6.92
C PRO A 56 8.60 7.57 5.86
N ILE A 57 8.29 6.74 4.85
CA ILE A 57 7.27 7.04 3.83
C ILE A 57 6.18 5.98 3.95
N VAL A 58 5.02 6.38 4.46
CA VAL A 58 3.86 5.50 4.66
C VAL A 58 2.59 6.27 4.31
N ALA A 59 1.63 5.65 3.63
CA ALA A 59 0.31 6.22 3.42
C ALA A 59 -0.80 5.19 3.68
N ALA A 60 -1.98 5.70 4.04
CA ALA A 60 -3.20 4.90 4.00
C ALA A 60 -3.54 4.58 2.53
N GLU A 61 -3.95 3.34 2.27
CA GLU A 61 -4.47 2.90 0.98
C GLU A 61 -5.91 2.38 1.21
N PRO A 62 -6.92 3.27 1.14
CA PRO A 62 -8.31 2.91 1.40
C PRO A 62 -8.81 1.75 0.51
N PRO A 63 -9.76 0.95 1.01
CA PRO A 63 -10.41 1.10 2.32
C PRO A 63 -9.67 0.43 3.49
N ASP A 64 -8.70 -0.45 3.22
CA ASP A 64 -8.21 -1.44 4.18
C ASP A 64 -6.71 -1.79 4.04
N GLY A 65 -5.92 -0.94 3.39
CA GLY A 65 -4.51 -1.17 3.12
C GLY A 65 -3.60 -0.06 3.62
N LEU A 66 -2.31 -0.38 3.74
CA LEU A 66 -1.24 0.59 3.91
C LEU A 66 -0.24 0.40 2.77
N VAL A 67 0.35 1.49 2.32
CA VAL A 67 1.52 1.49 1.43
C VAL A 67 2.70 2.10 2.17
N MET A 68 3.89 1.57 1.93
CA MET A 68 5.12 2.10 2.50
C MET A 68 6.31 1.91 1.57
N ASP A 69 7.19 2.90 1.56
CA ASP A 69 8.53 2.73 0.99
C ASP A 69 9.47 2.29 2.12
N THR A 70 9.94 1.05 2.02
CA THR A 70 10.83 0.44 3.01
C THR A 70 12.30 0.48 2.59
N THR A 71 12.62 1.20 1.51
CA THR A 71 13.98 1.32 0.98
C THR A 71 14.94 1.75 2.08
N GLY A 72 15.93 0.89 2.37
CA GLY A 72 16.92 1.16 3.41
C GLY A 72 16.41 1.07 4.84
N ALA A 73 15.17 0.63 5.10
CA ALA A 73 14.67 0.39 6.45
C ALA A 73 14.73 -1.08 6.87
N ASP A 74 14.69 -1.99 5.91
CA ASP A 74 14.62 -3.44 6.08
C ASP A 74 15.77 -4.03 6.92
N HIS A 75 17.01 -3.57 6.72
CA HIS A 75 18.18 -4.05 7.46
C HIS A 75 18.10 -3.79 8.98
N LEU A 76 17.36 -2.76 9.39
CA LEU A 76 17.10 -2.45 10.81
C LEU A 76 16.20 -3.50 11.48
N HIS A 77 15.47 -4.27 10.67
CA HIS A 77 14.53 -5.30 11.09
C HIS A 77 15.02 -6.72 10.77
N GLY A 78 16.29 -6.89 10.38
CA GLY A 78 16.85 -8.19 10.00
C GLY A 78 16.49 -8.66 8.58
N GLY A 79 16.02 -7.73 7.74
CA GLY A 79 15.64 -7.97 6.34
C GLY A 79 14.12 -8.00 6.12
N GLU A 80 13.72 -7.87 4.85
CA GLU A 80 12.34 -7.70 4.39
C GLU A 80 11.36 -8.73 4.99
N ARG A 81 11.72 -10.02 4.98
CA ARG A 81 10.84 -11.09 5.47
C ARG A 81 10.56 -10.98 6.96
N LEU A 82 11.57 -10.65 7.78
CA LEU A 82 11.42 -10.51 9.21
C LEU A 82 10.64 -9.24 9.56
N MET A 83 10.89 -8.15 8.84
CA MET A 83 10.12 -6.90 8.95
C MET A 83 8.61 -7.14 8.71
N LEU A 84 8.27 -7.85 7.63
CA LEU A 84 6.86 -8.17 7.32
C LEU A 84 6.23 -9.10 8.37
N ALA A 85 6.97 -10.10 8.85
CA ALA A 85 6.50 -11.00 9.89
C ALA A 85 6.22 -10.26 11.20
N ASP A 86 7.12 -9.37 11.64
CA ASP A 86 6.94 -8.51 12.81
C ASP A 86 5.68 -7.64 12.68
N MET A 87 5.48 -7.04 11.50
CA MET A 87 4.33 -6.19 11.23
C MET A 87 3.00 -6.94 11.34
N VAL A 88 2.91 -8.09 10.68
CA VAL A 88 1.70 -8.93 10.72
C VAL A 88 1.43 -9.42 12.15
N GLU A 89 2.47 -9.83 12.89
CA GLU A 89 2.32 -10.28 14.27
C GLU A 89 1.80 -9.16 15.18
N HIS A 90 2.34 -7.94 15.06
CA HIS A 90 1.88 -6.80 15.84
C HIS A 90 0.43 -6.43 15.54
N LEU A 91 0.04 -6.44 14.27
CA LEU A 91 -1.35 -6.22 13.86
C LEU A 91 -2.27 -7.32 14.43
N GLY A 92 -1.81 -8.57 14.42
CA GLY A 92 -2.52 -9.70 15.04
C GLY A 92 -2.76 -9.52 16.54
N LYS A 93 -1.77 -9.01 17.28
CA LYS A 93 -1.88 -8.75 18.74
C LYS A 93 -2.94 -7.70 19.10
N VAL A 94 -3.25 -6.80 18.18
CA VAL A 94 -4.30 -5.77 18.38
C VAL A 94 -5.62 -6.11 17.66
N GLY A 95 -5.77 -7.34 17.16
CA GLY A 95 -7.03 -7.87 16.63
C GLY A 95 -7.20 -7.77 15.12
N PHE A 96 -6.18 -7.35 14.35
CA PHE A 96 -6.26 -7.30 12.89
C PHE A 96 -5.72 -8.57 12.24
N SER A 97 -6.41 -9.05 11.21
CA SER A 97 -5.85 -10.02 10.27
C SER A 97 -5.22 -9.28 9.09
N ALA A 98 -3.91 -9.39 8.92
CA ALA A 98 -3.18 -8.68 7.88
C ALA A 98 -2.43 -9.63 6.95
N ARG A 99 -2.21 -9.19 5.71
CA ARG A 99 -1.24 -9.75 4.78
C ARG A 99 -0.31 -8.64 4.34
N ALA A 100 0.96 -8.96 4.13
CA ALA A 100 1.94 -7.98 3.70
C ALA A 100 2.80 -8.56 2.57
N ALA A 101 3.16 -7.68 1.64
CA ALA A 101 4.04 -8.00 0.54
C ALA A 101 5.04 -6.88 0.26
N ILE A 102 6.26 -7.26 -0.12
CA ILE A 102 7.29 -6.36 -0.65
C ILE A 102 7.57 -6.73 -2.10
N ALA A 103 7.71 -5.71 -2.95
CA ALA A 103 8.09 -5.81 -4.36
C ALA A 103 8.75 -4.49 -4.80
N ASP A 104 9.36 -4.46 -5.99
CA ASP A 104 10.07 -3.27 -6.50
C ASP A 104 9.11 -2.12 -6.91
N SER A 105 7.80 -2.35 -6.88
CA SER A 105 6.79 -1.34 -7.20
C SER A 105 5.60 -1.43 -6.25
N TRP A 106 4.98 -0.28 -5.96
CA TRP A 106 3.74 -0.22 -5.18
C TRP A 106 2.65 -1.07 -5.84
N GLY A 107 2.46 -0.96 -7.15
CA GLY A 107 1.43 -1.72 -7.86
C GLY A 107 1.60 -3.25 -7.73
N ALA A 108 2.82 -3.77 -7.75
CA ALA A 108 3.04 -5.20 -7.53
C ALA A 108 2.90 -5.60 -6.06
N ALA A 109 3.42 -4.80 -5.13
CA ALA A 109 3.26 -5.07 -3.69
C ALA A 109 1.77 -5.12 -3.32
N HIS A 110 0.98 -4.16 -3.81
CA HIS A 110 -0.47 -4.15 -3.69
C HIS A 110 -1.10 -5.43 -4.25
N ALA A 111 -0.78 -5.77 -5.50
CA ALA A 111 -1.36 -6.91 -6.20
C ALA A 111 -1.07 -8.22 -5.46
N VAL A 112 0.18 -8.41 -5.02
CA VAL A 112 0.60 -9.59 -4.27
C VAL A 112 -0.07 -9.63 -2.91
N ALA A 113 -0.05 -8.55 -2.12
CA ALA A 113 -0.66 -8.52 -0.79
C ALA A 113 -2.15 -8.89 -0.79
N ARG A 114 -2.91 -8.43 -1.80
CA ARG A 114 -4.36 -8.68 -1.89
C ARG A 114 -4.73 -10.00 -2.54
N TYR A 115 -3.98 -10.47 -3.54
CA TYR A 115 -4.41 -11.61 -4.38
C TYR A 115 -3.60 -12.88 -4.17
N VAL A 116 -2.49 -12.83 -3.45
CA VAL A 116 -1.72 -14.01 -3.05
C VAL A 116 -2.20 -14.48 -1.67
N LYS A 117 -2.23 -15.81 -1.46
CA LYS A 117 -2.80 -16.40 -0.23
C LYS A 117 -1.86 -16.32 0.97
N GLN A 118 -0.57 -16.20 0.71
CA GLN A 118 0.49 -16.13 1.70
C GLN A 118 0.35 -14.87 2.55
N THR A 119 0.50 -15.02 3.87
CA THR A 119 0.44 -13.91 4.82
C THR A 119 1.60 -12.94 4.67
N VAL A 120 2.81 -13.47 4.40
CA VAL A 120 4.03 -12.70 4.19
C VAL A 120 4.63 -13.12 2.85
N SER A 121 4.75 -12.15 1.94
CA SER A 121 5.31 -12.36 0.60
C SER A 121 6.46 -11.39 0.35
N VAL A 122 7.58 -11.91 -0.16
CA VAL A 122 8.70 -11.07 -0.60
C VAL A 122 8.95 -11.46 -2.05
N VAL A 123 8.72 -10.53 -2.96
CA VAL A 123 9.03 -10.69 -4.38
C VAL A 123 10.51 -10.38 -4.56
N ALA A 124 11.24 -11.29 -5.21
CA ALA A 124 12.65 -11.05 -5.48
C ALA A 124 12.84 -9.83 -6.37
N VAL A 125 13.95 -9.12 -6.18
CA VAL A 125 14.34 -7.98 -7.01
C VAL A 125 14.33 -8.38 -8.48
N ASN A 126 13.72 -7.56 -9.34
CA ASN A 126 13.50 -7.78 -10.77
C ASN A 126 12.51 -8.91 -11.12
N ALA A 127 11.86 -9.56 -10.15
CA ALA A 127 10.81 -10.56 -10.40
C ALA A 127 9.39 -9.96 -10.32
N THR A 128 9.29 -8.64 -10.18
CA THR A 128 8.05 -7.86 -10.03
C THR A 128 7.05 -8.14 -11.15
N GLN A 129 7.48 -8.15 -12.41
CA GLN A 129 6.57 -8.44 -13.53
C GLN A 129 6.06 -9.89 -13.48
N ASP A 130 6.93 -10.86 -13.22
CA ASP A 130 6.55 -12.27 -13.20
C ASP A 130 5.57 -12.59 -12.07
N ALA A 131 5.74 -11.94 -10.91
CA ALA A 131 4.85 -12.09 -9.76
C ALA A 131 3.42 -11.63 -10.05
N ILE A 132 3.22 -10.64 -10.93
CA ILE A 132 1.89 -10.10 -11.24
C ILE A 132 1.22 -10.80 -12.42
N LEU A 133 1.96 -11.45 -13.33
CA LEU A 133 1.39 -12.15 -14.50
C LEU A 133 0.20 -13.07 -14.19
N PRO A 134 0.26 -13.95 -13.17
CA PRO A 134 -0.83 -14.89 -12.90
C PRO A 134 -2.01 -14.23 -12.16
N LEU A 135 -1.87 -12.99 -11.68
CA LEU A 135 -2.89 -12.32 -10.87
C LEU A 135 -4.07 -11.86 -11.74
N PRO A 136 -5.28 -11.76 -11.17
CA PRO A 136 -6.44 -11.29 -11.91
C PRO A 136 -6.30 -9.80 -12.26
N ILE A 137 -6.94 -9.36 -13.33
CA ILE A 137 -6.91 -7.94 -13.76
C ILE A 137 -7.45 -6.95 -12.70
N ALA A 138 -8.24 -7.44 -11.74
CA ALA A 138 -8.70 -6.65 -10.59
C ALA A 138 -7.55 -6.20 -9.68
N ALA A 139 -6.40 -6.87 -9.72
CA ALA A 139 -5.21 -6.52 -8.95
C ALA A 139 -4.51 -5.22 -9.40
N LEU A 140 -4.92 -4.66 -10.55
CA LEU A 140 -4.31 -3.46 -11.13
C LEU A 140 -4.88 -2.13 -10.58
N ARG A 141 -5.75 -2.17 -9.55
CA ARG A 141 -6.43 -0.97 -8.98
C ARG A 141 -7.14 -0.13 -10.05
N LEU A 142 -7.73 -0.82 -11.03
CA LEU A 142 -8.51 -0.20 -12.08
C LEU A 142 -9.93 0.07 -11.59
N PRO A 143 -10.60 1.13 -12.09
CA PRO A 143 -12.03 1.31 -11.88
C PRO A 143 -12.82 0.07 -12.29
N ASP A 144 -13.83 -0.31 -11.50
CA ASP A 144 -14.63 -1.51 -11.74
C ASP A 144 -15.25 -1.56 -13.14
N ALA A 145 -15.59 -0.40 -13.71
CA ALA A 145 -16.11 -0.31 -15.07
C ALA A 145 -15.10 -0.81 -16.12
N ILE A 146 -13.81 -0.46 -15.96
CA ILE A 146 -12.73 -0.95 -16.83
C ILE A 146 -12.53 -2.45 -16.63
N VAL A 147 -12.48 -2.91 -15.37
CA VAL A 147 -12.34 -4.35 -15.05
C VAL A 147 -13.47 -5.18 -15.68
N ARG A 148 -14.73 -4.75 -15.55
CA ARG A 148 -15.86 -5.42 -16.19
C ARG A 148 -15.76 -5.41 -17.71
N GLY A 149 -15.39 -4.28 -18.31
CA GLY A 149 -15.23 -4.16 -19.76
C GLY A 149 -14.12 -5.07 -20.31
N LEU A 150 -13.02 -5.24 -19.57
CA LEU A 150 -11.93 -6.16 -19.93
C LEU A 150 -12.37 -7.63 -19.83
N ARG A 151 -13.12 -8.01 -18.79
CA ARG A 151 -13.70 -9.37 -18.69
C ARG A 151 -14.64 -9.71 -19.84
N VAL A 152 -15.44 -8.74 -20.29
CA VAL A 152 -16.31 -8.93 -21.48
C VAL A 152 -15.49 -9.25 -22.74
N LEU A 153 -14.24 -8.78 -22.81
CA LEU A 153 -13.30 -9.11 -23.89
C LEU A 153 -12.50 -10.39 -23.65
N GLY A 154 -12.76 -11.11 -22.56
CA GLY A 154 -12.08 -12.36 -22.23
C GLY A 154 -10.74 -12.18 -21.53
N PHE A 155 -10.44 -10.99 -20.98
CA PHE A 155 -9.25 -10.80 -20.14
C PHE A 155 -9.59 -11.06 -18.67
N ASP A 156 -8.94 -12.06 -18.10
CA ASP A 156 -9.05 -12.44 -16.69
C ASP A 156 -7.77 -12.15 -15.92
N ARG A 157 -6.59 -12.24 -16.57
CA ARG A 157 -5.28 -12.10 -15.93
C ARG A 157 -4.45 -10.94 -16.46
N VAL A 158 -3.57 -10.42 -15.60
CA VAL A 158 -2.65 -9.33 -15.95
C VAL A 158 -1.71 -9.72 -17.10
N GLY A 159 -1.22 -10.96 -17.11
CA GLY A 159 -0.32 -11.44 -18.16
C GLY A 159 -0.95 -11.42 -19.55
N GLU A 160 -2.26 -11.64 -19.65
CA GLU A 160 -2.97 -11.59 -20.94
C GLU A 160 -2.99 -10.17 -21.51
N LEU A 161 -3.19 -9.16 -20.64
CA LEU A 161 -3.14 -7.75 -21.02
C LEU A 161 -1.74 -7.28 -21.43
N LEU A 162 -0.71 -7.75 -20.74
CA LEU A 162 0.68 -7.40 -21.06
C LEU A 162 1.13 -7.91 -22.43
N GLN A 163 0.50 -8.97 -22.95
CA GLN A 163 0.75 -9.50 -24.29
C GLN A 163 -0.02 -8.76 -25.39
N GLN A 164 -0.96 -7.88 -25.04
CA GLN A 164 -1.76 -7.17 -26.04
C GLN A 164 -1.08 -5.89 -26.54
N PRO A 165 -1.33 -5.50 -27.81
CA PRO A 165 -0.97 -4.17 -28.29
C PRO A 165 -1.62 -3.07 -27.44
N ARG A 166 -0.83 -2.08 -27.02
CA ARG A 166 -1.30 -1.00 -26.12
C ARG A 166 -2.29 -0.05 -26.78
N ALA A 167 -2.07 0.30 -28.04
CA ALA A 167 -2.90 1.27 -28.78
C ALA A 167 -4.42 0.98 -28.76
N PRO A 168 -4.90 -0.23 -29.13
CA PRO A 168 -6.34 -0.52 -29.11
C PRO A 168 -6.93 -0.52 -27.70
N LEU A 169 -6.17 -0.98 -26.70
CA LEU A 169 -6.59 -0.94 -25.30
C LEU A 169 -6.74 0.50 -24.81
N THR A 170 -5.78 1.37 -25.11
CA THR A 170 -5.85 2.79 -24.75
C THR A 170 -6.99 3.51 -25.45
N LEU A 171 -7.26 3.21 -26.73
CA LEU A 171 -8.38 3.82 -27.46
C LEU A 171 -9.73 3.49 -26.82
N ARG A 172 -9.89 2.26 -26.33
CA ARG A 172 -11.16 1.77 -25.77
C ARG A 172 -11.35 2.06 -24.29
N PHE A 173 -10.30 1.92 -23.48
CA PHE A 173 -10.36 1.99 -22.02
C PHE A 173 -9.68 3.24 -21.45
N GLY A 174 -9.09 4.07 -22.32
CA GLY A 174 -8.34 5.25 -21.92
C GLY A 174 -6.91 4.94 -21.47
N PRO A 175 -6.13 5.99 -21.15
CA PRO A 175 -4.72 5.88 -20.79
C PRO A 175 -4.48 5.24 -19.41
N GLU A 176 -5.48 5.26 -18.53
CA GLU A 176 -5.36 4.77 -17.14
C GLU A 176 -4.99 3.29 -17.08
N LEU A 177 -5.53 2.47 -17.99
CA LEU A 177 -5.17 1.05 -18.08
C LEU A 177 -3.68 0.85 -18.35
N GLY A 178 -3.14 1.63 -19.29
CA GLY A 178 -1.72 1.61 -19.62
C GLY A 178 -0.87 2.00 -18.42
N ARG A 179 -1.22 3.13 -17.79
CA ARG A 179 -0.55 3.67 -16.60
C ARG A 179 -0.49 2.65 -15.47
N ARG A 180 -1.61 2.02 -15.11
CA ARG A 180 -1.68 1.03 -14.01
C ARG A 180 -0.90 -0.24 -14.31
N LEU A 181 -0.90 -0.70 -15.56
CA LEU A 181 -0.07 -1.83 -15.99
C LEU A 181 1.43 -1.52 -15.89
N ASP A 182 1.84 -0.31 -16.23
CA ASP A 182 3.25 0.10 -16.17
C ASP A 182 3.72 0.36 -14.73
N GLN A 183 2.86 0.90 -13.87
CA GLN A 183 3.11 1.02 -12.44
C GLN A 183 3.24 -0.36 -11.77
N ALA A 184 2.30 -1.27 -12.02
CA ALA A 184 2.35 -2.62 -11.47
C ALA A 184 3.61 -3.38 -11.93
N ALA A 185 3.98 -3.27 -13.21
CA ALA A 185 5.17 -3.93 -13.74
C ALA A 185 6.50 -3.22 -13.39
N GLY A 186 6.48 -2.11 -12.63
CA GLY A 186 7.68 -1.36 -12.25
C GLY A 186 8.32 -0.55 -13.39
N ARG A 187 7.64 -0.34 -14.51
CA ARG A 187 8.12 0.49 -15.64
C ARG A 187 7.85 1.98 -15.43
N LEU A 188 6.88 2.31 -14.60
CA LEU A 188 6.51 3.68 -14.27
C LEU A 188 6.51 3.87 -12.75
N ALA A 189 7.23 4.87 -12.25
CA ALA A 189 7.23 5.19 -10.85
C ALA A 189 5.83 5.64 -10.38
N GLU A 190 5.47 5.24 -9.17
CA GLU A 190 4.25 5.68 -8.50
C GLU A 190 4.63 6.28 -7.16
N PRO A 191 4.64 7.62 -7.02
CA PRO A 191 5.02 8.26 -5.78
C PRO A 191 4.00 7.98 -4.69
N ILE A 192 4.48 7.77 -3.47
CA ILE A 192 3.66 7.64 -2.26
C ILE A 192 3.59 9.02 -1.62
N GLU A 193 2.38 9.52 -1.36
CA GLU A 193 2.19 10.73 -0.57
C GLU A 193 2.10 10.34 0.91
N PRO A 194 3.12 10.61 1.74
CA PRO A 194 3.18 10.09 3.08
C PRO A 194 2.19 10.80 4.02
N VAL A 195 1.62 10.01 4.94
CA VAL A 195 0.88 10.53 6.09
C VAL A 195 1.82 11.37 6.94
N ARG A 196 1.34 12.53 7.39
CA ARG A 196 2.11 13.43 8.24
C ARG A 196 1.63 13.32 9.68
N SER A 197 2.56 13.05 10.59
CA SER A 197 2.29 13.17 12.02
C SER A 197 2.63 14.59 12.46
N ALA A 198 1.70 15.28 13.13
CA ALA A 198 1.97 16.60 13.71
C ALA A 198 3.13 16.58 14.73
N ASP A 199 3.41 15.40 15.30
CA ASP A 199 4.45 15.18 16.30
C ASP A 199 5.85 15.00 15.69
N VAL A 200 5.94 14.64 14.40
CA VAL A 200 7.24 14.45 13.73
C VAL A 200 7.75 15.81 13.30
N VAL A 201 8.94 16.17 13.79
CA VAL A 201 9.63 17.39 13.35
C VAL A 201 10.36 17.06 12.07
N GLU A 202 10.01 17.76 11.00
CA GLU A 202 10.57 17.56 9.67
C GLU A 202 11.07 18.90 9.12
N VAL A 203 12.24 18.84 8.50
CA VAL A 203 12.80 19.97 7.75
C VAL A 203 13.16 19.51 6.36
N GLN A 204 12.84 20.31 5.36
CA GLN A 204 13.06 19.97 3.96
C GLN A 204 13.60 21.17 3.18
N ARG A 205 14.31 20.87 2.09
CA ARG A 205 14.80 21.88 1.15
C ARG A 205 14.42 21.49 -0.27
N ALA A 206 13.58 22.31 -0.89
CA ALA A 206 13.33 22.23 -2.32
C ALA A 206 14.50 22.86 -3.11
N PHE A 207 14.92 22.20 -4.19
CA PHE A 207 15.92 22.68 -5.12
C PHE A 207 15.27 22.93 -6.48
N GLY A 208 15.66 24.03 -7.15
CA GLY A 208 15.16 24.35 -8.50
C GLY A 208 15.73 23.42 -9.58
N GLU A 209 16.88 22.81 -9.32
CA GLU A 209 17.56 21.86 -10.21
C GLU A 209 18.09 20.68 -9.40
N PRO A 210 18.23 19.48 -10.01
CA PRO A 210 18.82 18.32 -9.35
C PRO A 210 20.24 18.59 -8.85
N ILE A 211 20.53 18.20 -7.61
CA ILE A 211 21.88 18.25 -7.04
C ILE A 211 22.49 16.84 -7.03
N GLY A 212 23.78 16.73 -7.36
CA GLY A 212 24.50 15.44 -7.34
C GLY A 212 25.90 15.48 -6.71
N ALA A 213 26.45 16.66 -6.46
CA ALA A 213 27.77 16.79 -5.84
C ALA A 213 27.70 16.50 -4.33
N ALA A 214 28.54 15.58 -3.85
CA ALA A 214 28.55 15.13 -2.46
C ALA A 214 28.77 16.28 -1.47
N GLU A 215 29.63 17.24 -1.80
CA GLU A 215 29.92 18.42 -0.98
C GLU A 215 28.71 19.35 -0.88
N THR A 216 27.91 19.43 -1.94
CA THR A 216 26.66 20.19 -1.94
C THR A 216 25.61 19.51 -1.07
N ILE A 217 25.43 18.19 -1.22
CA ILE A 217 24.52 17.39 -0.39
C ILE A 217 24.90 17.53 1.08
N ALA A 218 26.16 17.28 1.45
CA ALA A 218 26.65 17.36 2.83
C ALA A 218 26.41 18.75 3.46
N ARG A 219 26.65 19.82 2.69
CA ARG A 219 26.42 21.20 3.14
C ARG A 219 24.95 21.49 3.41
N TYR A 220 24.03 21.01 2.56
CA TYR A 220 22.60 21.22 2.78
C TYR A 220 22.04 20.32 3.89
N VAL A 221 22.53 19.08 4.01
CA VAL A 221 22.23 18.22 5.16
C VAL A 221 22.64 18.90 6.46
N GLY A 222 23.85 19.48 6.54
CA GLY A 222 24.29 20.22 7.73
C GLY A 222 23.36 21.39 8.11
N LYS A 223 22.87 22.13 7.10
CA LYS A 223 21.89 23.22 7.33
C LYS A 223 20.54 22.70 7.79
N LEU A 224 20.07 21.60 7.21
CA LEU A 224 18.83 20.95 7.61
C LEU A 224 18.94 20.42 9.03
N VAL A 225 20.04 19.75 9.41
CA VAL A 225 20.24 19.29 10.79
C VAL A 225 20.20 20.45 11.78
N GLN A 226 20.84 21.58 11.48
CA GLN A 226 20.74 22.77 12.33
C GLN A 226 19.30 23.27 12.50
N ALA A 227 18.55 23.37 11.40
CA ALA A 227 17.14 23.74 11.46
C ALA A 227 16.30 22.75 12.27
N LEU A 228 16.55 21.45 12.08
CA LEU A 228 15.88 20.37 12.81
C LEU A 228 16.14 20.47 14.32
N CYS A 229 17.38 20.74 14.72
CA CYS A 229 17.74 20.94 16.13
C CYS A 229 16.97 22.12 16.74
N VAL A 230 16.89 23.25 16.04
CA VAL A 230 16.13 24.43 16.50
C VAL A 230 14.64 24.09 16.69
N ASP A 231 14.04 23.39 15.74
CA ASP A 231 12.62 23.02 15.83
C ASP A 231 12.36 21.99 16.95
N LEU A 232 13.27 21.03 17.14
CA LEU A 232 13.21 20.07 18.24
C LEU A 232 13.34 20.75 19.60
N GLU A 233 14.30 21.66 19.76
CA GLU A 233 14.52 22.43 20.99
C GLU A 233 13.30 23.30 21.32
N THR A 234 12.73 23.97 20.31
CA THR A 234 11.52 24.80 20.47
C THR A 234 10.34 23.99 20.99
N LYS A 235 10.24 22.71 20.59
CA LYS A 235 9.19 21.79 21.05
C LYS A 235 9.56 21.03 22.33
N GLY A 236 10.76 21.23 22.88
CA GLY A 236 11.25 20.47 24.05
C GLY A 236 11.41 18.98 23.78
N LEU A 237 11.69 18.59 22.53
CA LEU A 237 11.80 17.20 22.09
C LEU A 237 13.26 16.79 21.88
N GLY A 238 13.55 15.50 22.05
CA GLY A 238 14.81 14.87 21.64
C GLY A 238 14.55 13.78 20.59
N ALA A 239 15.51 13.55 19.69
CA ALA A 239 15.39 12.53 18.66
C ALA A 239 16.02 11.20 19.11
N ARG A 240 15.30 10.08 18.93
CA ARG A 240 15.84 8.71 19.09
C ARG A 240 16.20 8.05 17.77
N ARG A 241 15.55 8.48 16.69
CA ARG A 241 15.75 8.02 15.32
C ARG A 241 15.67 9.25 14.41
N LEU A 242 16.56 9.30 13.43
CA LEU A 242 16.61 10.33 12.40
C LEU A 242 16.74 9.60 11.07
N ASP A 243 15.89 9.95 10.11
CA ASP A 243 15.92 9.41 8.76
C ASP A 243 16.18 10.58 7.79
N LEU A 244 17.02 10.36 6.76
CA LEU A 244 17.25 11.31 5.67
C LEU A 244 16.60 10.73 4.41
N LEU A 245 15.59 11.44 3.89
CA LEU A 245 14.80 11.08 2.73
C LEU A 245 15.34 11.72 1.45
#